data_AF-A0A971PAP9-F1
#
_entry.id   AF-A0A971PAP9-F1
#
_cell.length_a   1.000
_cell.length_b   1.000
_cell.length_c   1.000
_cell.angle_alpha   90.00
_cell.angle_beta   90.00
_cell.angle_gamma   90.00
#
_symmetry.space_group_name_H-M   'P 1'
#
loop_
_entity.id
_entity.type
_entity.pdbx_description
1 polymer ?
#
loop_
_entity_poly.entity_id
_entity_poly.type
_entity_poly.pdbx_seq_one_letter_code
_entity_poly.pdbx_strand_id
1 'polypeptide(L)'
;MSTKIEWATDSWNPITGCTPVSEGCQNCYAKRMSKRLAGRCGYDRDNPFNVTRHLDKMDEPLHWRKPRRVFVCSMGDLFHPDVEDWMLDEIFGVILGCRIFNNTPDHVFMVLTKRPGRMQGYFASRTPVELLRAWSDACPCYTDDPDVTVEDIVYSATCRDWDENGRNSSGSEYKPWGYLNKIWPLPNLWLGVTAENQARADERIPILLQTPAAKRFVSIEPMLGPINLRHMDVDEAGCKEWCQIDALTGEHTDMCRPCPDVPHLDWVICGSESGPGKRPMRPEWAFELMRQCRGAAVPFFYKQGPDDYGIYQKMPELDGQVRGEIPGVSV
;
A
#
# COMPACT_ATOMS: atom_id res chain seq x y z
N MET A 1 -12.72 -13.14 7.33
CA MET A 1 -12.24 -14.50 7.66
C MET A 1 -10.74 -14.32 7.87
N SER A 2 -10.19 -14.68 9.03
CA SER A 2 -8.80 -14.31 9.35
C SER A 2 -7.83 -14.77 8.26
N THR A 3 -6.97 -13.85 7.83
CA THR A 3 -6.02 -14.14 6.75
C THR A 3 -4.84 -14.96 7.26
N LYS A 4 -4.18 -15.68 6.36
CA LYS A 4 -2.93 -16.41 6.66
C LYS A 4 -1.68 -15.54 6.45
N ILE A 5 -1.87 -14.25 6.15
CA ILE A 5 -0.82 -13.28 5.90
C ILE A 5 -0.41 -12.69 7.24
N GLU A 6 0.80 -12.97 7.66
CA GLU A 6 1.27 -12.81 9.04
C GLU A 6 1.20 -11.37 9.56
N TRP A 7 1.30 -10.38 8.67
CA TRP A 7 1.26 -8.96 9.02
C TRP A 7 -0.14 -8.31 8.91
N ALA A 8 -1.13 -9.02 8.40
CA ALA A 8 -2.52 -8.55 8.29
C ALA A 8 -3.46 -9.41 9.17
N THR A 9 -4.52 -8.81 9.71
CA THR A 9 -5.54 -9.56 10.46
C THR A 9 -6.61 -10.14 9.53
N ASP A 10 -6.91 -9.45 8.43
CA ASP A 10 -7.82 -9.91 7.38
C ASP A 10 -7.33 -9.50 5.98
N SER A 11 -7.95 -10.08 4.96
CA SER A 11 -7.77 -9.65 3.57
C SER A 11 -9.12 -9.27 2.98
N TRP A 12 -9.14 -8.22 2.18
CA TRP A 12 -10.30 -7.74 1.46
C TRP A 12 -10.03 -7.83 -0.04
N ASN A 13 -10.85 -8.57 -0.78
CA ASN A 13 -10.63 -8.87 -2.20
C ASN A 13 -11.83 -8.42 -3.05
N PRO A 14 -12.09 -7.09 -3.18
CA PRO A 14 -13.14 -6.58 -4.07
C PRO A 14 -12.79 -6.82 -5.55
N ILE A 15 -11.50 -6.94 -5.86
CA ILE A 15 -10.96 -7.35 -7.16
C ILE A 15 -10.04 -8.56 -6.97
N THR A 16 -10.09 -9.50 -7.89
CA THR A 16 -9.12 -10.59 -8.01
C THR A 16 -8.61 -10.72 -9.45
N GLY A 17 -7.51 -11.44 -9.64
CA GLY A 17 -6.94 -11.65 -10.97
C GLY A 17 -5.86 -10.63 -11.33
N CYS A 18 -4.99 -11.02 -12.24
CA CYS A 18 -3.82 -10.24 -12.64
C CYS A 18 -3.16 -10.86 -13.88
N THR A 19 -2.31 -10.09 -14.56
CA THR A 19 -1.36 -10.59 -15.57
C THR A 19 0.08 -10.57 -15.05
N PRO A 20 0.94 -11.56 -15.38
CA PRO A 20 2.36 -11.53 -15.02
C PRO A 20 3.10 -10.33 -15.62
N VAL A 21 3.93 -9.64 -14.82
CA VAL A 21 4.72 -8.46 -15.26
C VAL A 21 6.21 -8.53 -14.86
N SER A 22 6.60 -9.53 -14.07
CA SER A 22 7.99 -9.71 -13.63
C SER A 22 8.31 -11.19 -13.43
N GLU A 23 9.59 -11.49 -13.22
CA GLU A 23 10.04 -12.83 -12.84
C GLU A 23 9.44 -13.32 -11.52
N GLY A 24 9.02 -12.44 -10.61
CA GLY A 24 8.28 -12.80 -9.39
C GLY A 24 6.93 -13.46 -9.65
N CYS A 25 6.35 -13.26 -10.84
CA CYS A 25 5.04 -13.80 -11.18
C CYS A 25 5.09 -15.27 -11.63
N GLN A 26 6.26 -15.84 -11.91
CA GLN A 26 6.40 -17.19 -12.48
C GLN A 26 5.77 -18.28 -11.59
N ASN A 27 5.96 -18.19 -10.26
CA ASN A 27 5.39 -19.13 -9.28
C ASN A 27 4.25 -18.52 -8.43
N CYS A 28 3.56 -17.51 -8.97
CA CYS A 28 2.52 -16.75 -8.27
C CYS A 28 1.48 -17.65 -7.58
N TYR A 29 1.36 -17.50 -6.25
CA TYR A 29 0.43 -18.29 -5.45
C TYR A 29 -1.04 -17.98 -5.81
N ALA A 30 -1.38 -16.72 -6.06
CA ALA A 30 -2.74 -16.30 -6.42
C ALA A 30 -3.18 -16.93 -7.75
N LYS A 31 -2.29 -16.97 -8.75
CA LYS A 31 -2.54 -17.67 -10.02
C LYS A 31 -2.79 -19.16 -9.80
N ARG A 32 -1.99 -19.85 -8.97
CA ARG A 32 -2.22 -21.27 -8.66
C ARG A 32 -3.52 -21.50 -7.91
N MET A 33 -3.85 -20.62 -6.97
CA MET A 33 -5.06 -20.71 -6.17
C MET A 33 -6.31 -20.43 -7.01
N SER A 34 -6.27 -19.46 -7.93
CA SER A 34 -7.38 -19.19 -8.85
C SER A 34 -7.78 -20.43 -9.67
N LYS A 35 -6.81 -21.21 -10.15
CA LYS A 35 -7.08 -22.48 -10.84
C LYS A 35 -7.79 -23.51 -9.97
N ARG A 36 -7.55 -23.51 -8.65
CA ARG A 36 -8.25 -24.39 -7.70
C ARG A 36 -9.67 -23.94 -7.42
N LEU A 37 -9.93 -22.64 -7.54
CA LEU A 37 -11.22 -22.00 -7.30
C LEU A 37 -12.06 -21.85 -8.57
N ALA A 38 -11.54 -22.22 -9.74
CA ALA A 38 -12.22 -22.07 -11.03
C ALA A 38 -13.69 -22.57 -11.00
N GLY A 39 -14.62 -21.71 -11.41
CA GLY A 39 -16.06 -21.97 -11.37
C GLY A 39 -16.70 -21.89 -9.97
N ARG A 40 -16.00 -21.39 -8.96
CA ARG A 40 -16.46 -21.25 -7.57
C ARG A 40 -16.06 -19.90 -6.99
N CYS A 41 -16.77 -19.44 -5.97
CA CYS A 41 -16.40 -18.23 -5.21
C CYS A 41 -16.16 -16.99 -6.10
N GLY A 42 -16.91 -16.84 -7.20
CA GLY A 42 -16.79 -15.73 -8.14
C GLY A 42 -15.67 -15.87 -9.20
N TYR A 43 -14.93 -16.98 -9.24
CA TYR A 43 -13.88 -17.21 -10.23
C TYR A 43 -14.45 -17.82 -11.51
N ASP A 44 -14.08 -17.27 -12.67
CA ASP A 44 -14.44 -17.83 -13.97
C ASP A 44 -13.93 -19.29 -14.13
N ARG A 45 -14.68 -20.10 -14.87
CA ARG A 45 -14.32 -21.52 -15.06
C ARG A 45 -13.11 -21.69 -15.97
N ASP A 46 -13.04 -20.92 -17.03
CA ASP A 46 -12.07 -21.11 -18.11
C ASP A 46 -10.87 -20.18 -17.96
N ASN A 47 -11.10 -18.97 -17.46
CA ASN A 47 -10.12 -17.92 -17.26
C ASN A 47 -10.12 -17.41 -15.81
N PRO A 48 -9.87 -18.27 -14.81
CA PRO A 48 -10.03 -17.96 -13.39
C PRO A 48 -9.12 -16.84 -12.87
N PHE A 49 -8.10 -16.41 -13.63
CA PHE A 49 -7.18 -15.37 -13.19
C PHE A 49 -7.33 -14.04 -13.94
N ASN A 50 -8.37 -13.91 -14.77
CA ASN A 50 -8.76 -12.63 -15.34
C ASN A 50 -9.21 -11.66 -14.23
N VAL A 51 -9.02 -10.37 -14.47
CA VAL A 51 -9.53 -9.33 -13.57
C VAL A 51 -11.03 -9.52 -13.41
N THR A 52 -11.45 -9.72 -12.16
CA THR A 52 -12.83 -10.01 -11.80
C THR A 52 -13.20 -9.16 -10.61
N ARG A 53 -14.34 -8.48 -10.71
CA ARG A 53 -14.93 -7.68 -9.64
C ARG A 53 -15.92 -8.52 -8.84
N HIS A 54 -15.84 -8.41 -7.51
CA HIS A 54 -16.70 -9.13 -6.55
C HIS A 54 -17.62 -8.13 -5.83
N LEU A 55 -18.80 -7.91 -6.41
CA LEU A 55 -19.78 -6.95 -5.88
C LEU A 55 -20.19 -7.24 -4.44
N ASP A 56 -20.33 -8.53 -4.09
CA ASP A 56 -20.70 -9.00 -2.76
C ASP A 56 -19.61 -8.77 -1.69
N LYS A 57 -18.44 -8.27 -2.10
CA LYS A 57 -17.32 -7.94 -1.23
C LYS A 57 -17.06 -6.45 -1.15
N MET A 58 -17.69 -5.62 -1.98
CA MET A 58 -17.28 -4.22 -2.14
C MET A 58 -17.40 -3.42 -0.84
N ASP A 59 -18.49 -3.57 -0.11
CA ASP A 59 -18.76 -2.81 1.12
C ASP A 59 -18.37 -3.57 2.40
N GLU A 60 -17.80 -4.77 2.30
CA GLU A 60 -17.49 -5.64 3.44
C GLU A 60 -16.75 -4.91 4.60
N PRO A 61 -15.76 -4.03 4.33
CA PRO A 61 -15.06 -3.33 5.41
C PRO A 61 -15.94 -2.42 6.27
N LEU A 62 -16.97 -1.81 5.70
CA LEU A 62 -17.88 -0.90 6.44
C LEU A 62 -18.69 -1.64 7.50
N HIS A 63 -18.87 -2.96 7.34
CA HIS A 63 -19.65 -3.80 8.25
C HIS A 63 -18.83 -4.40 9.38
N TRP A 64 -17.51 -4.25 9.37
CA TRP A 64 -16.65 -4.81 10.41
C TRP A 64 -16.74 -4.02 11.71
N ARG A 65 -16.82 -4.73 12.84
CA ARG A 65 -17.04 -4.14 14.18
C ARG A 65 -15.78 -3.94 15.03
N LYS A 66 -14.63 -4.40 14.54
CA LYS A 66 -13.34 -4.31 15.26
C LYS A 66 -12.27 -3.76 14.33
N PRO A 67 -11.37 -2.88 14.79
CA PRO A 67 -10.22 -2.43 14.02
C PRO A 67 -9.44 -3.62 13.44
N ARG A 68 -8.94 -3.46 12.21
CA ARG A 68 -8.23 -4.52 11.46
C ARG A 68 -7.06 -3.91 10.71
N ARG A 69 -6.03 -4.73 10.50
CA ARG A 69 -4.99 -4.52 9.47
C ARG A 69 -5.39 -5.33 8.25
N VAL A 70 -5.70 -4.66 7.16
CA VAL A 70 -6.41 -5.23 6.01
C VAL A 70 -5.47 -5.24 4.82
N PHE A 71 -5.15 -6.43 4.31
CA PHE A 71 -4.44 -6.52 3.03
C PHE A 71 -5.44 -6.52 1.87
N VAL A 72 -5.34 -5.52 1.01
CA VAL A 72 -6.27 -5.30 -0.10
C VAL A 72 -5.80 -6.05 -1.35
N CYS A 73 -6.73 -6.78 -1.98
CA CYS A 73 -6.50 -7.54 -3.22
C CYS A 73 -5.35 -8.55 -3.14
N SER A 74 -5.31 -9.35 -2.06
CA SER A 74 -4.32 -10.42 -1.90
C SER A 74 -4.31 -11.43 -3.05
N MET A 75 -5.42 -11.56 -3.77
CA MET A 75 -5.63 -12.47 -4.90
C MET A 75 -5.59 -11.79 -6.28
N GLY A 76 -5.10 -10.54 -6.37
CA GLY A 76 -5.03 -9.77 -7.61
C GLY A 76 -3.99 -8.65 -7.57
N ASP A 77 -4.14 -7.67 -8.46
CA ASP A 77 -3.40 -6.40 -8.42
C ASP A 77 -4.40 -5.28 -8.70
N LEU A 78 -4.58 -4.39 -7.72
CA LEU A 78 -5.58 -3.32 -7.78
C LEU A 78 -5.29 -2.34 -8.93
N PHE A 79 -4.03 -2.17 -9.33
CA PHE A 79 -3.62 -1.27 -10.41
C PHE A 79 -3.35 -2.01 -11.71
N HIS A 80 -4.06 -3.12 -11.96
CA HIS A 80 -4.06 -3.77 -13.27
C HIS A 80 -4.69 -2.84 -14.34
N PRO A 81 -4.24 -2.85 -15.62
CA PRO A 81 -4.82 -2.02 -16.67
C PRO A 81 -6.35 -2.20 -16.86
N ASP A 82 -6.84 -3.43 -16.70
CA ASP A 82 -8.28 -3.74 -16.77
C ASP A 82 -9.09 -3.30 -15.54
N VAL A 83 -8.44 -2.74 -14.50
CA VAL A 83 -9.13 -2.07 -13.40
C VAL A 83 -9.24 -0.59 -13.75
N GLU A 84 -10.46 -0.19 -14.11
CA GLU A 84 -10.79 1.18 -14.51
C GLU A 84 -10.80 2.14 -13.30
N ASP A 85 -10.60 3.44 -13.54
CA ASP A 85 -10.48 4.44 -12.47
C ASP A 85 -11.71 4.51 -11.56
N TRP A 86 -12.93 4.36 -12.11
CA TRP A 86 -14.14 4.38 -11.28
C TRP A 86 -14.21 3.19 -10.32
N MET A 87 -13.60 2.04 -10.65
CA MET A 87 -13.52 0.90 -9.72
C MET A 87 -12.54 1.20 -8.58
N LEU A 88 -11.47 1.93 -8.87
CA LEU A 88 -10.54 2.43 -7.84
C LEU A 88 -11.26 3.46 -6.95
N ASP A 89 -12.04 4.36 -7.53
CA ASP A 89 -12.82 5.36 -6.80
C ASP A 89 -13.79 4.71 -5.81
N GLU A 90 -14.50 3.63 -6.19
CA GLU A 90 -15.36 2.86 -5.28
C GLU A 90 -14.58 2.24 -4.11
N ILE A 91 -13.43 1.62 -4.39
CA ILE A 91 -12.61 0.94 -3.38
C ILE A 91 -12.02 1.96 -2.40
N PHE A 92 -11.48 3.07 -2.90
CA PHE A 92 -10.98 4.14 -2.05
C PHE A 92 -12.11 4.90 -1.34
N GLY A 93 -13.31 4.98 -1.93
CA GLY A 93 -14.53 5.47 -1.29
C GLY A 93 -14.90 4.66 -0.04
N VAL A 94 -14.85 3.33 -0.11
CA VAL A 94 -15.06 2.46 1.05
C VAL A 94 -13.99 2.67 2.13
N ILE A 95 -12.72 2.81 1.73
CA ILE A 95 -11.60 3.08 2.67
C ILE A 95 -11.77 4.44 3.36
N LEU A 96 -12.21 5.46 2.60
CA LEU A 96 -12.56 6.78 3.10
C LEU A 96 -13.75 6.70 4.08
N GLY A 97 -14.81 5.98 3.72
CA GLY A 97 -15.98 5.74 4.58
C GLY A 97 -15.58 5.18 5.94
N CYS A 98 -14.75 4.12 5.96
CA CYS A 98 -14.20 3.56 7.20
C CYS A 98 -13.44 4.56 8.08
N ARG A 99 -12.91 5.64 7.49
CA ARG A 99 -12.17 6.67 8.20
C ARG A 99 -13.07 7.74 8.81
N ILE A 100 -14.15 8.10 8.12
CA ILE A 100 -14.94 9.29 8.44
C ILE A 100 -16.28 8.98 9.10
N PHE A 101 -16.81 7.76 8.93
CA PHE A 101 -18.05 7.38 9.59
C PHE A 101 -17.81 7.06 11.07
N ASN A 102 -18.61 7.66 11.95
CA ASN A 102 -18.47 7.50 13.40
C ASN A 102 -18.75 6.08 13.88
N ASN A 103 -19.51 5.28 13.10
CA ASN A 103 -19.91 3.92 13.43
C ASN A 103 -18.97 2.84 12.84
N THR A 104 -17.92 3.25 12.13
CA THR A 104 -16.90 2.34 11.60
C THR A 104 -15.60 2.44 12.41
N PRO A 105 -14.97 1.30 12.75
CA PRO A 105 -13.66 1.33 13.40
C PRO A 105 -12.56 1.74 12.41
N ASP A 106 -11.51 2.36 12.93
CA ASP A 106 -10.35 2.80 12.14
C ASP A 106 -9.51 1.59 11.67
N HIS A 107 -9.81 1.11 10.45
CA HIS A 107 -9.07 0.03 9.79
C HIS A 107 -7.86 0.57 9.05
N VAL A 108 -6.72 -0.11 9.14
CA VAL A 108 -5.56 0.18 8.29
C VAL A 108 -5.62 -0.69 7.04
N PHE A 109 -5.63 -0.07 5.86
CA PHE A 109 -5.64 -0.75 4.57
C PHE A 109 -4.26 -0.68 3.94
N MET A 110 -3.74 -1.84 3.52
CA MET A 110 -2.45 -1.97 2.84
C MET A 110 -2.70 -2.41 1.40
N VAL A 111 -2.32 -1.57 0.45
CA VAL A 111 -2.41 -1.83 -0.99
C VAL A 111 -1.00 -2.11 -1.51
N LEU A 112 -0.81 -3.24 -2.18
CA LEU A 112 0.48 -3.64 -2.76
C LEU A 112 0.32 -3.86 -4.26
N THR A 113 1.23 -3.32 -5.07
CA THR A 113 1.20 -3.49 -6.53
C THR A 113 2.58 -3.74 -7.15
N LYS A 114 2.60 -4.34 -8.34
CA LYS A 114 3.78 -4.38 -9.22
C LYS A 114 3.72 -3.33 -10.33
N ARG A 115 2.70 -2.45 -10.33
CA ARG A 115 2.42 -1.45 -11.37
C ARG A 115 2.39 -0.05 -10.78
N PRO A 116 3.50 0.42 -10.19
CA PRO A 116 3.52 1.72 -9.52
C PRO A 116 3.24 2.89 -10.47
N GLY A 117 3.58 2.79 -11.76
CA GLY A 117 3.23 3.83 -12.74
C GLY A 117 1.71 4.01 -12.92
N ARG A 118 0.93 2.92 -12.90
CA ARG A 118 -0.55 2.99 -12.95
C ARG A 118 -1.12 3.60 -11.66
N MET A 119 -0.54 3.23 -10.52
CA MET A 119 -0.88 3.81 -9.21
C MET A 119 -0.58 5.32 -9.16
N GLN A 120 0.65 5.71 -9.50
CA GLN A 120 1.05 7.11 -9.56
C GLN A 120 0.18 7.90 -10.54
N GLY A 121 -0.08 7.35 -11.74
CA GLY A 121 -0.95 7.97 -12.73
C GLY A 121 -2.36 8.22 -12.20
N TYR A 122 -2.94 7.27 -11.46
CA TYR A 122 -4.24 7.46 -10.81
C TYR A 122 -4.22 8.62 -9.82
N PHE A 123 -3.24 8.65 -8.91
CA PHE A 123 -3.12 9.69 -7.89
C PHE A 123 -2.68 11.06 -8.42
N ALA A 124 -1.96 11.10 -9.54
CA ALA A 124 -1.48 12.33 -10.17
C ALA A 124 -2.46 12.90 -11.20
N SER A 125 -3.46 12.11 -11.63
CA SER A 125 -4.46 12.55 -12.62
C SER A 125 -5.38 13.67 -12.14
N ARG A 126 -5.52 13.82 -10.82
CA ARG A 126 -6.49 14.68 -10.14
C ARG A 126 -5.84 15.31 -8.91
N THR A 127 -6.31 16.50 -8.55
CA THR A 127 -5.96 17.13 -7.28
C THR A 127 -6.50 16.29 -6.10
N PRO A 128 -5.94 16.42 -4.90
CA PRO A 128 -6.47 15.75 -3.71
C PRO A 128 -7.96 16.02 -3.46
N VAL A 129 -8.44 17.23 -3.74
CA VAL A 129 -9.86 17.59 -3.58
C VAL A 129 -10.74 16.84 -4.58
N GLU A 130 -10.31 16.76 -5.85
CA GLU A 130 -11.02 15.99 -6.88
C GLU A 130 -11.05 14.49 -6.56
N LEU A 131 -9.96 13.93 -6.03
CA LEU A 131 -9.93 12.54 -5.57
C LEU A 131 -10.89 12.30 -4.41
N LEU A 132 -10.86 13.15 -3.38
CA LEU A 132 -11.76 13.02 -2.23
C LEU A 132 -13.23 13.16 -2.62
N ARG A 133 -13.56 14.00 -3.59
CA ARG A 133 -14.91 14.10 -4.17
C ARG A 133 -15.30 12.81 -4.88
N ALA A 134 -14.46 12.32 -5.80
CA ALA A 134 -14.72 11.08 -6.51
C ALA A 134 -14.91 9.89 -5.55
N TRP A 135 -14.10 9.82 -4.49
CA TRP A 135 -14.24 8.80 -3.45
C TRP A 135 -15.50 8.98 -2.61
N SER A 136 -15.90 10.22 -2.32
CA SER A 136 -17.14 10.52 -1.62
C SER A 136 -18.36 10.09 -2.44
N ASP A 137 -18.36 10.41 -3.73
CA ASP A 137 -19.43 10.07 -4.67
C ASP A 137 -19.56 8.55 -4.89
N ALA A 138 -18.43 7.85 -4.91
CA ALA A 138 -18.38 6.40 -5.13
C ALA A 138 -18.56 5.60 -3.82
N CYS A 139 -18.42 6.22 -2.64
CA CYS A 139 -18.65 5.56 -1.38
C CYS A 139 -20.14 5.23 -1.23
N PRO A 140 -20.50 3.97 -0.89
CA PRO A 140 -21.90 3.66 -0.60
C PRO A 140 -22.37 4.53 0.58
N CYS A 141 -23.50 5.23 0.40
CA CYS A 141 -24.06 6.10 1.43
C CYS A 141 -24.37 5.29 2.70
N TYR A 142 -23.55 5.50 3.73
CA TYR A 142 -23.66 4.83 5.02
C TYR A 142 -23.74 5.87 6.15
N THR A 143 -24.65 6.84 5.97
CA THR A 143 -24.96 7.85 6.97
C THR A 143 -26.28 7.48 7.65
N ASP A 144 -26.39 7.73 8.95
CA ASP A 144 -27.67 7.58 9.68
C ASP A 144 -28.67 8.70 9.30
N ASP A 145 -28.18 9.73 8.61
CA ASP A 145 -28.94 10.90 8.15
C ASP A 145 -28.98 10.91 6.60
N PRO A 146 -30.16 10.70 5.98
CA PRO A 146 -30.28 10.67 4.52
C PRO A 146 -30.07 12.03 3.86
N ASP A 147 -30.06 13.13 4.63
CA ASP A 147 -29.84 14.49 4.12
C ASP A 147 -28.35 14.91 4.16
N VAL A 148 -27.47 14.05 4.70
CA VAL A 148 -26.02 14.30 4.80
C VAL A 148 -25.26 13.39 3.85
N THR A 149 -24.52 13.99 2.91
CA THR A 149 -23.68 13.23 1.97
C THR A 149 -22.30 12.91 2.56
N VAL A 150 -21.59 11.97 1.94
CA VAL A 150 -20.18 11.69 2.29
C VAL A 150 -19.31 12.92 2.04
N GLU A 151 -19.59 13.70 0.99
CA GLU A 151 -18.90 14.96 0.71
C GLU A 151 -19.12 15.96 1.85
N ASP A 152 -20.33 16.08 2.40
CA ASP A 152 -20.61 16.96 3.54
C ASP A 152 -19.78 16.60 4.77
N ILE A 153 -19.61 15.30 5.03
CA ILE A 153 -18.80 14.81 6.16
C ILE A 153 -17.32 15.16 5.93
N VAL A 154 -16.78 14.86 4.75
CA VAL A 154 -15.39 15.19 4.40
C VAL A 154 -15.16 16.70 4.44
N TYR A 155 -16.09 17.47 3.90
CA TYR A 155 -16.08 18.93 3.93
C TYR A 155 -16.07 19.44 5.38
N SER A 156 -16.93 18.92 6.25
CA SER A 156 -16.96 19.28 7.67
C SER A 156 -15.63 18.95 8.38
N ALA A 157 -15.03 17.79 8.09
CA ALA A 157 -13.75 17.36 8.67
C ALA A 157 -12.59 18.27 8.24
N THR A 158 -12.64 18.80 7.02
CA THR A 158 -11.63 19.70 6.45
C THR A 158 -11.92 21.18 6.68
N CYS A 159 -13.03 21.52 7.36
CA CYS A 159 -13.45 22.90 7.60
C CYS A 159 -13.77 23.21 9.09
N ARG A 160 -13.51 22.34 10.07
CA ARG A 160 -13.81 22.66 11.47
C ARG A 160 -13.17 23.99 11.92
N ASP A 161 -14.02 24.88 12.44
CA ASP A 161 -13.80 26.16 13.15
C ASP A 161 -14.39 27.42 12.51
N TRP A 162 -15.25 27.38 11.49
CA TRP A 162 -15.88 28.60 10.93
C TRP A 162 -17.22 28.96 11.62
N ASP A 163 -17.41 30.24 11.96
CA ASP A 163 -18.69 30.80 12.40
C ASP A 163 -19.67 31.00 11.22
N GLU A 164 -20.90 31.43 11.52
CA GLU A 164 -21.96 31.71 10.52
C GLU A 164 -21.57 32.75 9.45
N ASN A 165 -20.47 33.48 9.66
CA ASN A 165 -19.94 34.49 8.75
C ASN A 165 -18.68 34.01 7.99
N GLY A 166 -18.33 32.72 8.08
CA GLY A 166 -17.18 32.14 7.39
C GLY A 166 -15.84 32.58 7.98
N ARG A 167 -15.76 32.88 9.28
CA ARG A 167 -14.50 33.24 9.97
C ARG A 167 -14.14 32.19 11.00
N ASN A 168 -12.86 31.82 11.08
CA ASN A 168 -12.40 30.95 12.15
C ASN A 168 -11.97 31.73 13.39
N SER A 169 -11.69 31.01 14.49
CA SER A 169 -11.21 31.58 15.76
C SER A 169 -9.95 32.47 15.62
N SER A 170 -9.24 32.37 14.49
CA SER A 170 -8.07 33.19 14.13
C SER A 170 -8.36 34.37 13.18
N GLY A 171 -9.61 34.57 12.75
CA GLY A 171 -10.02 35.67 11.86
C GLY A 171 -9.55 35.53 10.40
N SER A 172 -9.09 34.34 9.99
CA SER A 172 -8.69 34.08 8.59
C SER A 172 -9.88 34.04 7.64
N GLU A 173 -9.64 34.26 6.35
CA GLU A 173 -10.66 34.21 5.29
C GLU A 173 -11.10 32.77 5.02
N TYR A 174 -12.41 32.57 4.80
CA TYR A 174 -13.02 31.28 4.45
C TYR A 174 -12.31 30.61 3.27
N LYS A 175 -11.87 29.36 3.47
CA LYS A 175 -11.31 28.51 2.41
C LYS A 175 -12.00 27.15 2.43
N PRO A 176 -12.86 26.84 1.44
CA PRO A 176 -13.34 25.48 1.22
C PRO A 176 -12.14 24.52 1.19
N TRP A 177 -12.22 23.39 1.89
CA TRP A 177 -11.12 22.40 1.99
C TRP A 177 -9.86 22.94 2.70
N GLY A 178 -10.00 23.98 3.52
CA GLY A 178 -8.87 24.72 4.12
C GLY A 178 -7.94 23.89 5.03
N TYR A 179 -8.40 22.75 5.55
CA TYR A 179 -7.61 21.82 6.38
C TYR A 179 -7.43 20.45 5.72
N LEU A 180 -7.14 20.43 4.41
CA LEU A 180 -6.90 19.21 3.63
C LEU A 180 -5.85 18.28 4.28
N ASN A 181 -4.84 18.83 4.94
CA ASN A 181 -3.81 18.06 5.65
C ASN A 181 -4.33 17.20 6.82
N LYS A 182 -5.57 17.40 7.28
CA LYS A 182 -6.22 16.56 8.30
C LYS A 182 -6.71 15.22 7.75
N ILE A 183 -6.92 15.13 6.44
CA ILE A 183 -7.46 13.93 5.78
C ILE A 183 -6.59 13.42 4.64
N TRP A 184 -5.69 14.23 4.09
CA TRP A 184 -4.85 13.89 2.95
C TRP A 184 -3.35 14.02 3.24
N PRO A 185 -2.51 13.05 2.80
CA PRO A 185 -2.89 11.72 2.31
C PRO A 185 -3.68 10.93 3.36
N LEU A 186 -4.53 10.00 2.91
CA LEU A 186 -5.47 9.31 3.78
C LEU A 186 -4.73 8.45 4.84
N PRO A 187 -4.82 8.75 6.15
CA PRO A 187 -3.95 8.14 7.17
C PRO A 187 -4.09 6.62 7.31
N ASN A 188 -5.28 6.11 7.01
CA ASN A 188 -5.60 4.69 7.11
C ASN A 188 -5.38 3.93 5.79
N LEU A 189 -4.78 4.56 4.79
CA LEU A 189 -4.37 3.97 3.51
C LEU A 189 -2.84 3.95 3.39
N TRP A 190 -2.27 2.74 3.36
CA TRP A 190 -0.85 2.49 3.17
C TRP A 190 -0.63 1.95 1.76
N LEU A 191 0.30 2.56 1.03
CA LEU A 191 0.61 2.19 -0.34
C LEU A 191 1.97 1.52 -0.40
N GLY A 192 2.08 0.49 -1.22
CA GLY A 192 3.34 -0.23 -1.36
C GLY A 192 3.55 -0.88 -2.71
N VAL A 193 4.82 -1.21 -2.96
CA VAL A 193 5.25 -1.90 -4.17
C VAL A 193 5.95 -3.21 -3.84
N THR A 194 5.83 -4.18 -4.74
CA THR A 194 6.68 -5.37 -4.69
C THR A 194 7.97 -5.13 -5.47
N ALA A 195 9.11 -5.55 -4.92
CA ALA A 195 10.39 -5.58 -5.63
C ALA A 195 11.10 -6.91 -5.40
N GLU A 196 11.36 -7.67 -6.46
CA GLU A 196 11.95 -9.01 -6.32
C GLU A 196 13.48 -9.01 -6.26
N ASN A 197 14.11 -7.99 -6.84
CA ASN A 197 15.55 -7.84 -6.95
C ASN A 197 15.89 -6.33 -7.09
N GLN A 198 17.19 -5.99 -7.15
CA GLN A 198 17.63 -4.59 -7.26
C GLN A 198 16.99 -3.86 -8.45
N ALA A 199 17.01 -4.45 -9.65
CA ALA A 199 16.44 -3.80 -10.84
C ALA A 199 14.95 -3.48 -10.70
N ARG A 200 14.18 -4.31 -9.98
CA ARG A 200 12.76 -4.04 -9.69
C ARG A 200 12.58 -3.05 -8.53
N ALA A 201 13.54 -2.96 -7.61
CA ALA A 201 13.56 -1.93 -6.58
C ALA A 201 13.78 -0.55 -7.21
N ASP A 202 14.82 -0.43 -8.04
CA ASP A 202 15.20 0.80 -8.75
C ASP A 202 14.08 1.28 -9.68
N GLU A 203 13.38 0.36 -10.35
CA GLU A 203 12.24 0.71 -11.21
C GLU A 203 11.04 1.26 -10.42
N ARG A 204 10.76 0.73 -9.23
CA ARG A 204 9.42 0.83 -8.62
C ARG A 204 9.36 1.71 -7.38
N ILE A 205 10.40 1.70 -6.56
CA ILE A 205 10.42 2.42 -5.29
C ILE A 205 10.46 3.93 -5.53
N PRO A 206 11.28 4.48 -6.45
CA PRO A 206 11.22 5.90 -6.81
C PRO A 206 9.80 6.40 -7.13
N ILE A 207 9.06 5.64 -7.92
CA ILE A 207 7.68 5.97 -8.31
C ILE A 207 6.73 5.96 -7.09
N LEU A 208 6.91 5.01 -6.16
CA LEU A 208 6.16 4.98 -4.89
C LEU A 208 6.45 6.20 -4.02
N LEU A 209 7.72 6.62 -3.91
CA LEU A 209 8.09 7.79 -3.10
C LEU A 209 7.43 9.07 -3.61
N GLN A 210 7.27 9.19 -4.93
CA GLN A 210 6.56 10.30 -5.58
C GLN A 210 5.02 10.19 -5.49
N THR A 211 4.47 9.05 -5.07
CA THR A 211 3.02 8.86 -4.92
C THR A 211 2.57 9.42 -3.55
N PRO A 212 1.44 10.16 -3.47
CA PRO A 212 0.92 10.67 -2.20
C PRO A 212 0.43 9.51 -1.32
N ALA A 213 1.16 9.23 -0.24
CA ALA A 213 0.84 8.16 0.70
C ALA A 213 1.12 8.62 2.13
N ALA A 214 0.23 8.25 3.06
CA ALA A 214 0.44 8.50 4.49
C ALA A 214 1.50 7.55 5.07
N LYS A 215 1.55 6.32 4.55
CA LYS A 215 2.66 5.38 4.75
C LYS A 215 3.03 4.65 3.48
N ARG A 216 4.33 4.44 3.29
CA ARG A 216 4.93 3.73 2.16
C ARG A 216 5.60 2.45 2.61
N PHE A 217 5.34 1.34 1.94
CA PHE A 217 6.03 0.10 2.24
C PHE A 217 6.52 -0.61 0.99
N VAL A 218 7.61 -1.35 1.12
CA VAL A 218 8.09 -2.25 0.07
C VAL A 218 7.99 -3.69 0.56
N SER A 219 7.46 -4.55 -0.30
CA SER A 219 7.46 -5.99 -0.09
C SER A 219 8.47 -6.64 -1.03
N ILE A 220 9.57 -7.11 -0.46
CA ILE A 220 10.62 -7.82 -1.16
C ILE A 220 10.25 -9.31 -1.19
N GLU A 221 9.22 -9.61 -2.00
CA GLU A 221 8.60 -10.93 -2.06
C GLU A 221 8.16 -11.33 -3.49
N PRO A 222 8.65 -12.47 -4.03
CA PRO A 222 9.77 -13.23 -3.50
C PRO A 222 11.08 -12.45 -3.60
N MET A 223 11.96 -12.55 -2.61
CA MET A 223 13.33 -12.07 -2.73
C MET A 223 14.13 -13.01 -3.65
N LEU A 224 14.52 -12.50 -4.82
CA LEU A 224 15.24 -13.22 -5.88
C LEU A 224 16.68 -12.72 -6.07
N GLY A 225 17.09 -11.69 -5.33
CA GLY A 225 18.45 -11.19 -5.29
C GLY A 225 18.66 -10.20 -4.14
N PRO A 226 19.91 -9.77 -3.89
CA PRO A 226 20.21 -8.73 -2.91
C PRO A 226 19.59 -7.40 -3.35
N ILE A 227 19.23 -6.56 -2.36
CA ILE A 227 18.70 -5.22 -2.57
C ILE A 227 19.40 -4.25 -1.61
N ASN A 228 19.87 -3.15 -2.17
CA ASN A 228 20.37 -1.97 -1.47
C ASN A 228 19.33 -0.85 -1.63
N LEU A 229 18.73 -0.48 -0.51
CA LEU A 229 17.73 0.60 -0.45
C LEU A 229 18.35 1.98 -0.20
N ARG A 230 19.66 2.04 0.07
CA ARG A 230 20.36 3.27 0.44
C ARG A 230 20.93 4.05 -0.75
N HIS A 231 20.91 3.44 -1.94
CA HIS A 231 21.42 4.03 -3.17
C HIS A 231 20.47 3.68 -4.31
N MET A 232 19.45 4.52 -4.51
CA MET A 232 18.51 4.41 -5.62
C MET A 232 18.61 5.62 -6.53
N ASP A 233 18.75 5.37 -7.82
CA ASP A 233 18.72 6.44 -8.82
C ASP A 233 17.29 6.98 -8.94
N VAL A 234 17.13 8.30 -8.86
CA VAL A 234 15.85 8.99 -9.06
C VAL A 234 15.96 10.03 -10.17
N ASP A 235 14.94 10.05 -11.03
CA ASP A 235 14.74 11.11 -12.01
C ASP A 235 13.98 12.26 -11.32
N GLU A 236 14.68 13.14 -10.60
CA GLU A 236 14.04 14.35 -10.08
C GLU A 236 13.93 15.43 -11.15
N ALA A 237 12.71 15.94 -11.34
CA ALA A 237 12.41 17.11 -12.16
C ALA A 237 13.00 18.39 -11.53
N GLY A 238 14.31 18.58 -11.68
CA GLY A 238 15.03 19.75 -11.19
C GLY A 238 16.54 19.54 -11.00
N CYS A 239 16.97 18.31 -10.69
CA CYS A 239 18.38 17.97 -10.61
C CYS A 239 18.83 17.52 -12.04
N LYS A 240 19.80 18.24 -12.63
CA LYS A 240 20.18 18.13 -14.07
C LYS A 240 20.91 16.83 -14.43
N GLU A 241 21.19 15.99 -13.43
CA GLU A 241 21.93 14.73 -13.52
C GLU A 241 21.30 13.72 -12.53
N TRP A 242 21.63 12.44 -12.70
CA TRP A 242 21.18 11.32 -11.85
C TRP A 242 21.47 11.63 -10.37
N CYS A 243 20.42 11.76 -9.56
CA CYS A 243 20.53 11.88 -8.11
C CYS A 243 20.28 10.53 -7.44
N GLN A 244 20.99 10.27 -6.35
CA GLN A 244 20.86 9.03 -5.61
C GLN A 244 20.25 9.30 -4.25
N ILE A 245 19.19 8.59 -3.90
CA ILE A 245 18.55 8.71 -2.59
C ILE A 245 18.78 7.47 -1.73
N ASP A 246 18.80 7.69 -0.42
CA ASP A 246 18.54 6.65 0.56
C ASP A 246 17.03 6.57 0.77
N ALA A 247 16.38 5.55 0.20
CA ALA A 247 14.94 5.37 0.30
C ALA A 247 14.45 5.09 1.73
N LEU A 248 15.34 4.80 2.69
CA LEU A 248 15.00 4.56 4.08
C LEU A 248 15.02 5.85 4.91
N THR A 249 15.82 6.84 4.55
CA THR A 249 15.93 8.12 5.28
C THR A 249 15.31 9.29 4.53
N GLY A 250 15.20 9.19 3.20
CA GLY A 250 14.77 10.29 2.32
C GLY A 250 15.91 11.26 1.99
N GLU A 251 17.13 10.97 2.43
CA GLU A 251 18.31 11.81 2.21
C GLU A 251 18.92 11.54 0.83
N HIS A 252 19.42 12.60 0.19
CA HIS A 252 20.26 12.47 -1.00
C HIS A 252 21.66 12.01 -0.60
N THR A 253 22.21 11.05 -1.35
CA THR A 253 23.50 10.41 -1.08
C THR A 253 24.62 10.90 -1.99
N ASP A 254 24.28 11.59 -3.08
CA ASP A 254 25.23 12.26 -3.97
C ASP A 254 25.39 13.75 -3.62
N MET A 255 26.59 14.28 -3.80
CA MET A 255 26.95 15.67 -3.44
C MET A 255 26.43 16.73 -4.45
N CYS A 256 25.50 16.37 -5.33
CA CYS A 256 25.04 17.23 -6.40
C CYS A 256 23.93 18.18 -5.93
N ARG A 257 24.35 19.36 -5.43
CA ARG A 257 23.49 20.49 -5.02
C ARG A 257 22.55 20.17 -3.83
N PRO A 258 22.01 21.18 -3.14
CA PRO A 258 20.89 20.95 -2.24
C PRO A 258 19.65 20.54 -3.06
N CYS A 259 19.39 19.24 -3.17
CA CYS A 259 18.09 18.70 -3.58
C CYS A 259 17.24 18.54 -2.29
N PRO A 260 15.93 18.85 -2.30
CA PRO A 260 15.08 18.77 -1.12
C PRO A 260 14.89 17.32 -0.66
N ASP A 261 14.72 17.09 0.64
CA ASP A 261 14.42 15.75 1.17
C ASP A 261 13.21 15.14 0.46
N VAL A 262 13.32 13.86 0.12
CA VAL A 262 12.23 13.09 -0.49
C VAL A 262 11.49 12.27 0.58
N PRO A 263 10.23 11.88 0.34
CA PRO A 263 9.57 10.92 1.21
C PRO A 263 10.38 9.62 1.31
N HIS A 264 10.35 8.97 2.47
CA HIS A 264 11.05 7.71 2.72
C HIS A 264 10.06 6.54 2.84
N LEU A 265 10.61 5.32 2.93
CA LEU A 265 9.87 4.10 3.25
C LEU A 265 9.59 4.04 4.75
N ASP A 266 8.34 3.71 5.11
CA ASP A 266 7.90 3.51 6.49
C ASP A 266 8.05 2.05 6.95
N TRP A 267 8.19 1.11 6.02
CA TRP A 267 8.20 -0.32 6.33
C TRP A 267 8.79 -1.18 5.22
N VAL A 268 9.58 -2.18 5.60
CA VAL A 268 10.16 -3.15 4.68
C VAL A 268 9.73 -4.56 5.08
N ILE A 269 9.12 -5.28 4.14
CA ILE A 269 8.76 -6.69 4.28
C ILE A 269 9.71 -7.51 3.42
N CYS A 270 10.21 -8.63 3.94
CA CYS A 270 11.08 -9.55 3.21
C CYS A 270 10.52 -10.97 3.29
N GLY A 271 10.63 -11.72 2.19
CA GLY A 271 10.22 -13.13 2.21
C GLY A 271 10.66 -13.93 0.98
N SER A 272 10.94 -15.21 1.21
CA SER A 272 11.26 -16.16 0.15
C SER A 272 10.03 -16.57 -0.66
N GLU A 273 10.26 -17.11 -1.85
CA GLU A 273 9.21 -17.69 -2.67
C GLU A 273 8.50 -18.89 -2.01
N SER A 274 7.19 -19.02 -2.27
CA SER A 274 6.32 -20.04 -1.68
C SER A 274 5.83 -21.08 -2.66
N GLY A 275 5.67 -22.32 -2.18
CA GLY A 275 5.01 -23.41 -2.90
C GLY A 275 5.95 -24.25 -3.76
N PRO A 276 5.38 -25.14 -4.60
CA PRO A 276 6.15 -26.03 -5.45
C PRO A 276 7.02 -25.25 -6.43
N GLY A 277 8.26 -25.69 -6.63
CA GLY A 277 9.20 -25.02 -7.54
C GLY A 277 9.74 -23.68 -7.03
N LYS A 278 9.61 -23.39 -5.71
CA LYS A 278 10.17 -22.17 -5.12
C LYS A 278 11.66 -22.04 -5.42
N ARG A 279 12.07 -20.86 -5.88
CA ARG A 279 13.47 -20.50 -6.10
C ARG A 279 14.18 -20.30 -4.76
N PRO A 280 15.47 -20.67 -4.67
CA PRO A 280 16.23 -20.50 -3.44
C PRO A 280 16.49 -19.01 -3.18
N MET A 281 16.33 -18.63 -1.92
CA MET A 281 16.76 -17.35 -1.36
C MET A 281 18.00 -17.58 -0.48
N ARG A 282 18.97 -16.65 -0.53
CA ARG A 282 20.15 -16.69 0.34
C ARG A 282 19.88 -15.91 1.64
N PRO A 283 20.22 -16.44 2.83
CA PRO A 283 20.00 -15.75 4.12
C PRO A 283 20.70 -14.39 4.19
N GLU A 284 21.88 -14.26 3.60
CA GLU A 284 22.70 -13.06 3.65
C GLU A 284 21.97 -11.84 3.07
N TRP A 285 21.15 -12.05 2.05
CA TRP A 285 20.35 -10.98 1.43
C TRP A 285 19.34 -10.37 2.41
N ALA A 286 18.64 -11.20 3.19
CA ALA A 286 17.70 -10.71 4.20
C ALA A 286 18.43 -10.05 5.37
N PHE A 287 19.57 -10.61 5.77
CA PHE A 287 20.39 -10.03 6.84
C PHE A 287 20.92 -8.65 6.47
N GLU A 288 21.46 -8.46 5.26
CA GLU A 288 21.93 -7.16 4.78
C GLU A 288 20.80 -6.13 4.69
N LEU A 289 19.65 -6.53 4.15
CA LEU A 289 18.47 -5.68 4.08
C LEU A 289 17.98 -5.25 5.46
N MET A 290 17.92 -6.18 6.42
CA MET A 290 17.59 -5.90 7.82
C MET A 290 18.55 -4.89 8.43
N ARG A 291 19.86 -5.03 8.19
CA ARG A 291 20.86 -4.09 8.71
C ARG A 291 20.66 -2.67 8.17
N GLN A 292 20.32 -2.53 6.88
CA GLN A 292 19.98 -1.24 6.30
C GLN A 292 18.77 -0.61 7.03
N CYS A 293 17.71 -1.38 7.23
CA CYS A 293 16.49 -0.93 7.91
C CYS A 293 16.76 -0.51 9.36
N ARG A 294 17.50 -1.32 10.13
CA ARG A 294 17.90 -0.98 11.51
C ARG A 294 18.74 0.29 11.56
N GLY A 295 19.68 0.45 10.64
CA GLY A 295 20.53 1.64 10.55
C GLY A 295 19.73 2.93 10.33
N ALA A 296 18.57 2.84 9.68
CA ALA A 296 17.66 3.96 9.42
C ALA A 296 16.43 4.00 10.36
N ALA A 297 16.36 3.14 11.37
CA ALA A 297 15.19 2.98 12.26
C ALA A 297 13.85 2.72 11.52
N VAL A 298 13.91 2.04 10.37
CA VAL A 298 12.72 1.61 9.61
C VAL A 298 12.32 0.19 10.05
N PRO A 299 11.05 -0.06 10.44
CA PRO A 299 10.56 -1.39 10.80
C PRO A 299 10.83 -2.42 9.70
N PHE A 300 11.28 -3.61 10.10
CA PHE A 300 11.57 -4.72 9.21
C PHE A 300 10.79 -5.98 9.60
N PHE A 301 10.07 -6.55 8.62
CA PHE A 301 9.28 -7.76 8.80
C PHE A 301 9.81 -8.90 7.93
N TYR A 302 10.42 -9.91 8.54
CA TYR A 302 10.89 -11.10 7.82
C TYR A 302 9.85 -12.21 7.91
N LYS A 303 9.07 -12.36 6.85
CA LYS A 303 7.89 -13.21 6.84
C LYS A 303 8.22 -14.70 6.80
N GLN A 304 9.13 -15.09 5.92
CA GLN A 304 9.54 -16.49 5.73
C GLN A 304 10.82 -16.56 4.90
N GLY A 305 11.64 -17.57 5.14
CA GLY A 305 12.88 -17.79 4.41
C GLY A 305 13.83 -18.68 5.20
N PRO A 306 15.08 -18.83 4.75
CA PRO A 306 16.08 -19.51 5.53
C PRO A 306 16.48 -18.70 6.78
N ASP A 307 16.77 -19.40 7.87
CA ASP A 307 17.38 -18.87 9.09
C ASP A 307 18.91 -18.78 8.99
N ASP A 308 19.56 -18.46 10.12
CA ASP A 308 21.03 -18.35 10.23
C ASP A 308 21.78 -19.66 9.85
N TYR A 309 21.09 -20.81 9.82
CA TYR A 309 21.65 -22.12 9.43
C TYR A 309 21.18 -22.59 8.04
N GLY A 310 20.45 -21.75 7.30
CA GLY A 310 19.90 -22.11 6.00
C GLY A 310 18.61 -22.92 6.06
N ILE A 311 18.01 -23.08 7.24
CA ILE A 311 16.79 -23.87 7.45
C ILE A 311 15.58 -22.99 7.15
N TYR A 312 14.73 -23.44 6.22
CA TYR A 312 13.53 -22.70 5.83
C TYR A 312 12.45 -22.76 6.91
N GLN A 313 12.02 -21.60 7.38
CA GLN A 313 10.93 -21.47 8.34
C GLN A 313 10.09 -20.21 8.12
N LYS A 314 8.93 -20.16 8.78
CA LYS A 314 8.11 -18.94 8.88
C LYS A 314 8.65 -18.08 10.01
N MET A 315 8.70 -16.77 9.78
CA MET A 315 9.25 -15.80 10.73
C MET A 315 10.57 -16.26 11.36
N PRO A 316 11.59 -16.60 10.53
CA PRO A 316 12.88 -17.04 11.03
C PRO A 316 13.56 -15.99 11.91
N GLU A 317 14.42 -16.47 12.79
CA GLU A 317 15.42 -15.65 13.44
C GLU A 317 16.47 -15.20 12.41
N LEU A 318 16.89 -13.94 12.55
CA LEU A 318 18.10 -13.41 11.93
C LEU A 318 18.92 -12.76 13.03
N ASP A 319 20.18 -13.16 13.16
CA ASP A 319 21.07 -12.66 14.22
C ASP A 319 20.49 -12.97 15.62
N GLY A 320 19.98 -14.19 15.78
CA GLY A 320 19.40 -14.70 17.03
C GLY A 320 18.12 -13.98 17.50
N GLN A 321 17.40 -13.28 16.62
CA GLN A 321 16.15 -12.59 16.97
C GLN A 321 15.09 -12.74 15.87
N VAL A 322 13.85 -13.08 16.27
CA VAL A 322 12.69 -13.07 15.37
C VAL A 322 12.34 -11.64 14.99
N ARG A 323 12.15 -11.37 13.69
CA ARG A 323 11.87 -10.03 13.17
C ARG A 323 10.51 -9.94 12.53
N GLY A 324 9.54 -9.45 13.31
CA GLY A 324 8.15 -9.27 12.91
C GLY A 324 7.64 -7.85 13.19
N GLU A 325 8.49 -6.83 13.02
CA GLU A 325 8.15 -5.46 13.35
C GLU A 325 7.10 -4.91 12.36
N ILE A 326 6.00 -4.38 12.89
CA ILE A 326 4.91 -3.76 12.14
C ILE A 326 4.78 -2.30 12.61
N PRO A 327 4.75 -1.30 11.72
CA PRO A 327 4.61 0.10 12.11
C PRO A 327 3.38 0.34 12.98
N GLY A 328 3.54 1.11 14.06
CA GLY A 328 2.44 1.49 14.95
C GLY A 328 1.92 0.37 15.87
N VAL A 329 2.60 -0.77 15.92
CA VAL A 329 2.31 -1.87 16.85
C VAL A 329 3.52 -2.02 17.78
N SER A 330 3.35 -1.68 19.06
CA SER A 330 4.35 -1.97 20.08
C SER A 330 4.54 -3.49 20.18
N VAL A 331 5.80 -3.94 20.21
CA VAL A 331 6.18 -5.37 20.35
C VAL A 331 5.72 -5.93 21.68
#